data_AF-A0A7L4BC72-F1
#
_entry.id   AF-A0A7L4BC72-F1
#
_cell.length_a   1.000
_cell.length_b   1.000
_cell.length_c   1.000
_cell.angle_alpha   90.00
_cell.angle_beta   90.00
_cell.angle_gamma   90.00
#
_symmetry.space_group_name_H-M   'P 1'
#
loop_
_entity.id
_entity.type
_entity.pdbx_description
1 polymer ?
#
loop_
_entity_poly.entity_id
_entity_poly.type
_entity_poly.pdbx_seq_one_letter_code
_entity_poly.pdbx_strand_id
1 'polypeptide(L)'
;DLVDWQKPLLWQVGYLGEKYDEWVHQPVDRPIRLFHSDILEYFSKTAWYVVFMVWAPVVLYLSWVSYTTLAQGNTRLFSSFTTEYSIPVHKYYFPFIFLLGMFLWSLLEYLIHRFVFHMKPPASNYYLITLHFLLHGQHHKSPFDSSRLVFPPVPASLVMAFFYGILQLMLPQVLGLSVFVGGLCGYVIYDMMHYYLHYGSPKKGTYLYGLKAYHVKHHFEHQKSGFGISTRFWDHPFRTLIPEETFEKED
;
A
#
# COMPACT_ATOMS: atom_id res chain seq x y z
N ASP A 1 -9.99 7.13 29.55
CA ASP A 1 -9.42 6.66 28.27
C ASP A 1 -8.45 5.51 28.48
N LEU A 2 -8.36 4.60 27.50
CA LEU A 2 -7.44 3.47 27.53
C LEU A 2 -5.97 3.86 27.29
N VAL A 3 -5.74 5.06 26.78
CA VAL A 3 -4.41 5.68 26.57
C VAL A 3 -4.42 7.10 27.13
N ASP A 4 -3.24 7.61 27.45
CA ASP A 4 -3.01 9.01 27.80
C ASP A 4 -2.70 9.81 26.52
N TRP A 5 -3.70 10.57 26.06
CA TRP A 5 -3.60 11.40 24.85
C TRP A 5 -2.66 12.61 24.97
N GLN A 6 -2.20 12.95 26.18
CA GLN A 6 -1.19 14.00 26.38
C GLN A 6 0.23 13.46 26.19
N LYS A 7 0.39 12.12 26.12
CA LYS A 7 1.67 11.45 25.90
C LYS A 7 1.72 10.80 24.51
N PRO A 8 2.93 10.55 23.99
CA PRO A 8 3.10 9.84 22.73
C PRO A 8 2.52 8.42 22.80
N LEU A 9 1.82 8.00 21.74
CA LEU A 9 1.00 6.80 21.75
C LEU A 9 1.79 5.51 21.48
N LEU A 10 2.93 5.59 20.79
CA LEU A 10 3.59 4.40 20.23
C LEU A 10 3.88 3.33 21.28
N TRP A 11 4.40 3.73 22.44
CA TRP A 11 4.75 2.79 23.50
C TRP A 11 3.61 2.53 24.49
N GLN A 12 2.46 3.18 24.33
CA GLN A 12 1.26 2.93 25.14
C GLN A 12 0.42 1.79 24.53
N VAL A 13 0.29 1.75 23.20
CA VAL A 13 -0.66 0.85 22.53
C VAL A 13 -0.39 -0.63 22.76
N GLY A 14 0.87 -1.02 22.91
CA GLY A 14 1.23 -2.42 23.19
C GLY A 14 0.67 -2.94 24.53
N TYR A 15 0.35 -2.06 25.48
CA TYR A 15 -0.25 -2.44 26.76
C TYR A 15 -1.77 -2.63 26.71
N LEU A 16 -2.41 -2.29 25.58
CA LEU A 16 -3.87 -2.42 25.44
C LEU A 16 -4.34 -3.88 25.39
N GLY A 17 -3.47 -4.80 24.96
CA GLY A 17 -3.74 -6.23 24.89
C GLY A 17 -5.06 -6.54 24.17
N GLU A 18 -5.98 -7.22 24.85
CA GLU A 18 -7.29 -7.62 24.29
C GLU A 18 -8.14 -6.42 23.82
N LYS A 19 -7.93 -5.24 24.41
CA LYS A 19 -8.70 -4.02 24.08
C LYS A 19 -8.17 -3.32 22.83
N TYR A 20 -7.02 -3.73 22.31
CA TYR A 20 -6.37 -3.05 21.20
C TYR A 20 -7.20 -3.07 19.92
N ASP A 21 -7.74 -4.23 19.56
CA ASP A 21 -8.47 -4.47 18.31
C ASP A 21 -9.70 -3.56 18.20
N GLU A 22 -10.49 -3.45 19.26
CA GLU A 22 -11.63 -2.53 19.29
C GLU A 22 -11.18 -1.06 19.33
N TRP A 23 -10.18 -0.75 20.16
CA TRP A 23 -9.73 0.63 20.35
C TRP A 23 -9.13 1.26 19.09
N VAL A 24 -8.33 0.50 18.33
CA VAL A 24 -7.64 1.01 17.13
C VAL A 24 -8.62 1.32 15.99
N HIS A 25 -9.73 0.58 15.97
CA HIS A 25 -10.80 0.63 14.99
C HIS A 25 -11.95 1.59 15.35
N GLN A 26 -11.79 2.39 16.40
CA GLN A 26 -12.69 3.49 16.73
C GLN A 26 -12.02 4.81 16.35
N PRO A 27 -12.32 5.38 15.16
CA PRO A 27 -11.63 6.55 14.66
C PRO A 27 -11.83 7.77 15.57
N VAL A 28 -10.82 8.64 15.63
CA VAL A 28 -10.88 9.94 16.29
C VAL A 28 -10.47 11.04 15.31
N ASP A 29 -11.12 12.19 15.40
CA ASP A 29 -10.77 13.37 14.62
C ASP A 29 -9.77 14.25 15.39
N ARG A 30 -8.53 13.77 15.49
CA ARG A 30 -7.42 14.53 16.09
C ARG A 30 -6.06 14.03 15.62
N PRO A 31 -5.06 14.93 15.47
CA PRO A 31 -3.68 14.52 15.25
C PRO A 31 -3.16 13.65 16.39
N ILE A 32 -2.26 12.73 16.07
CA ILE A 32 -1.61 11.86 17.04
C ILE A 32 -0.10 12.14 17.10
N ARG A 33 0.47 11.95 18.29
CA ARG A 33 1.92 11.98 18.50
C ARG A 33 2.41 10.56 18.78
N LEU A 34 3.46 10.12 18.10
CA LEU A 34 4.01 8.77 18.27
C LEU A 34 5.22 8.75 19.20
N PHE A 35 6.10 9.74 19.11
CA PHE A 35 7.38 9.74 19.84
C PHE A 35 7.50 10.88 20.85
N HIS A 36 8.27 10.66 21.92
CA HIS A 36 8.62 11.74 22.85
C HIS A 36 9.56 12.76 22.20
N SER A 37 10.55 12.29 21.44
CA SER A 37 11.51 13.13 20.72
C SER A 37 10.83 13.85 19.55
N ASP A 38 11.01 15.17 19.46
CA ASP A 38 10.54 15.97 18.31
C ASP A 38 11.21 15.56 17.00
N ILE A 39 12.45 15.08 17.05
CA ILE A 39 13.19 14.62 15.87
C ILE A 39 12.54 13.34 15.32
N LEU A 40 12.30 12.34 16.18
CA LEU A 40 11.65 11.10 15.75
C LEU A 40 10.20 11.36 15.31
N GLU A 41 9.49 12.24 16.02
CA GLU A 41 8.15 12.65 15.65
C GLU A 41 8.12 13.27 14.25
N TYR A 42 9.06 14.17 13.96
CA TYR A 42 9.20 14.80 12.64
C TYR A 42 9.43 13.77 11.53
N PHE A 43 10.39 12.85 11.69
CA PHE A 43 10.68 11.83 10.68
C PHE A 43 9.58 10.78 10.49
N SER A 44 8.67 10.69 11.45
CA SER A 44 7.55 9.77 11.37
C SER A 44 6.34 10.37 10.62
N LYS A 45 6.37 11.67 10.32
CA LYS A 45 5.37 12.38 9.53
C LYS A 45 5.81 12.46 8.07
N THR A 46 4.92 12.09 7.15
CA THR A 46 5.20 12.11 5.71
C THR A 46 4.10 12.87 4.99
N ALA A 47 4.45 13.98 4.33
CA ALA A 47 3.51 14.67 3.45
C ALA A 47 3.32 13.88 2.15
N TRP A 48 2.11 13.90 1.60
CA TRP A 48 1.75 13.12 0.41
C TRP A 48 2.72 13.29 -0.76
N TYR A 49 3.15 14.52 -1.06
CA TYR A 49 4.01 14.81 -2.20
C TYR A 49 5.43 14.23 -2.04
N VAL A 50 5.85 13.86 -0.83
CA VAL A 50 7.16 13.22 -0.59
C VAL A 50 7.25 11.87 -1.29
N VAL A 51 6.17 11.08 -1.29
CA VAL A 51 6.13 9.79 -1.98
C VAL A 51 6.36 10.00 -3.48
N PHE A 52 5.63 10.92 -4.09
CA PHE A 52 5.78 11.23 -5.51
C PHE A 52 7.19 11.76 -5.83
N MET A 53 7.70 12.73 -5.06
CA MET A 53 9.03 13.32 -5.29
C MET A 53 10.18 12.30 -5.17
N VAL A 54 10.09 11.33 -4.25
CA VAL A 54 11.12 10.31 -4.07
C VAL A 54 11.03 9.26 -5.17
N TRP A 55 9.83 8.73 -5.43
CA TRP A 55 9.68 7.53 -6.24
C TRP A 55 9.45 7.79 -7.73
N ALA A 56 8.87 8.93 -8.12
CA ALA A 56 8.68 9.22 -9.54
C ALA A 56 10.01 9.32 -10.33
N PRO A 57 11.07 9.99 -9.84
CA PRO A 57 12.37 9.97 -10.51
C PRO A 57 12.97 8.56 -10.61
N VAL A 58 12.80 7.73 -9.57
CA VAL A 58 13.26 6.34 -9.57
C VAL A 58 12.51 5.52 -10.62
N VAL A 59 11.18 5.67 -10.71
CA VAL A 59 10.36 4.99 -11.74
C VAL A 59 10.81 5.39 -13.14
N LEU A 60 11.03 6.69 -13.39
CA LEU A 60 11.48 7.18 -14.70
C LEU A 60 12.87 6.65 -15.07
N TYR A 61 13.82 6.74 -14.14
CA TYR A 61 15.19 6.27 -14.36
C TYR A 61 15.23 4.75 -14.61
N LEU A 62 14.60 3.96 -13.74
CA LEU A 62 14.60 2.50 -13.89
C LEU A 62 13.82 2.04 -15.13
N SER A 63 12.76 2.76 -15.54
CA SER A 63 12.06 2.50 -16.80
C SER A 63 12.96 2.73 -18.00
N TRP A 64 13.74 3.82 -17.99
CA TRP A 64 14.74 4.09 -19.02
C TRP A 64 15.84 3.02 -19.05
N VAL A 65 16.36 2.59 -17.90
CA VAL A 65 17.35 1.50 -17.80
C VAL A 65 16.78 0.20 -18.37
N SER A 66 15.56 -0.17 -17.97
CA SER A 66 14.90 -1.38 -18.48
C SER A 66 14.70 -1.34 -19.98
N TYR A 67 14.18 -0.24 -20.52
CA TYR A 67 13.93 -0.09 -21.96
C TYR A 67 15.23 -0.15 -22.78
N THR A 68 16.26 0.59 -22.35
CA THR A 68 17.56 0.63 -23.06
C THR A 68 18.30 -0.70 -22.98
N THR A 69 18.20 -1.42 -21.86
CA THR A 69 18.79 -2.76 -21.71
C THR A 69 18.08 -3.78 -22.62
N LEU A 70 16.74 -3.77 -22.66
CA LEU A 70 15.99 -4.62 -23.59
C LEU A 70 16.26 -4.27 -25.07
N ALA A 71 16.59 -3.00 -25.37
CA ALA A 71 16.91 -2.56 -26.72
C ALA A 71 18.24 -3.11 -27.24
N GLN A 72 19.12 -3.60 -26.36
CA GLN A 72 20.36 -4.27 -26.77
C GLN A 72 20.10 -5.64 -27.41
N GLY A 73 18.90 -6.22 -27.28
CA GLY A 73 18.50 -7.45 -27.96
C GLY A 73 19.08 -8.74 -27.39
N ASN A 74 19.79 -8.66 -26.25
CA ASN A 74 20.48 -9.80 -25.64
C ASN A 74 19.61 -10.58 -24.64
N THR A 75 18.43 -10.07 -24.30
CA THR A 75 17.56 -10.67 -23.29
C THR A 75 16.77 -11.85 -23.84
N ARG A 76 16.88 -13.00 -23.17
CA ARG A 76 16.14 -14.22 -23.51
C ARG A 76 15.44 -14.79 -22.27
N LEU A 77 14.19 -15.20 -22.43
CA LEU A 77 13.47 -16.02 -21.45
C LEU A 77 13.99 -17.46 -21.49
N PHE A 78 13.90 -18.16 -20.36
CA PHE A 78 14.27 -19.57 -20.17
C PHE A 78 15.73 -19.93 -20.43
N SER A 79 16.60 -18.97 -20.73
CA SER A 79 18.03 -19.21 -20.97
C SER A 79 18.75 -19.87 -19.79
N SER A 80 18.24 -19.68 -18.56
CA SER A 80 18.78 -20.33 -17.35
C SER A 80 18.45 -21.82 -17.26
N PHE A 81 17.45 -22.31 -18.01
CA PHE A 81 16.98 -23.70 -17.97
C PHE A 81 17.32 -24.46 -19.25
N THR A 82 17.23 -23.82 -20.42
CA THR A 82 17.55 -24.43 -21.72
C THR A 82 17.93 -23.36 -22.74
N THR A 83 18.91 -23.66 -23.61
CA THR A 83 19.28 -22.80 -24.74
C THR A 83 18.41 -23.03 -25.96
N GLU A 84 17.83 -24.22 -26.12
CA GLU A 84 17.08 -24.64 -27.32
C GLU A 84 15.71 -23.94 -27.46
N TYR A 85 15.06 -23.64 -26.33
CA TYR A 85 13.72 -23.03 -26.30
C TYR A 85 13.73 -21.58 -25.77
N SER A 86 14.87 -20.90 -25.87
CA SER A 86 15.01 -19.54 -25.34
C SER A 86 14.27 -18.52 -26.22
N ILE A 87 13.35 -17.76 -25.61
CA ILE A 87 12.51 -16.78 -26.33
C ILE A 87 13.14 -15.39 -26.22
N PRO A 88 13.50 -14.70 -27.32
CA PRO A 88 14.06 -13.35 -27.24
C PRO A 88 12.99 -12.35 -26.77
N VAL A 89 13.37 -11.48 -25.83
CA VAL A 89 12.50 -10.40 -25.34
C VAL A 89 13.02 -9.07 -25.84
N HIS A 90 12.28 -8.48 -26.78
CA HIS A 90 12.60 -7.18 -27.37
C HIS A 90 12.05 -6.01 -26.53
N LYS A 91 12.61 -4.80 -26.71
CA LYS A 91 12.16 -3.58 -26.01
C LYS A 91 10.66 -3.25 -26.15
N TYR A 92 10.00 -3.73 -27.20
CA TYR A 92 8.55 -3.52 -27.40
C TYR A 92 7.68 -4.26 -26.39
N TYR A 93 8.22 -5.25 -25.69
CA TYR A 93 7.52 -5.92 -24.60
C TYR A 93 7.55 -5.13 -23.28
N PHE A 94 8.41 -4.10 -23.17
CA PHE A 94 8.56 -3.33 -21.93
C PHE A 94 7.23 -2.77 -21.39
N PRO A 95 6.36 -2.11 -22.19
CA PRO A 95 5.09 -1.60 -21.68
C PRO A 95 4.19 -2.70 -21.09
N PHE A 96 4.17 -3.89 -21.68
CA PHE A 96 3.37 -5.01 -21.19
C PHE A 96 3.93 -5.58 -19.88
N ILE A 97 5.25 -5.70 -19.77
CA ILE A 97 5.92 -6.16 -18.54
C ILE A 97 5.73 -5.14 -17.42
N PHE A 98 5.78 -3.85 -17.76
CA PHE A 98 5.50 -2.75 -16.84
C PHE A 98 4.05 -2.79 -16.33
N LEU A 99 3.07 -2.96 -17.23
CA LEU A 99 1.66 -3.10 -16.87
C LEU A 99 1.40 -4.37 -16.06
N LEU A 100 2.10 -5.47 -16.33
CA LEU A 100 2.07 -6.67 -15.49
C LEU A 100 2.57 -6.35 -14.08
N GLY A 101 3.66 -5.59 -13.95
CA GLY A 101 4.14 -5.10 -12.66
C GLY A 101 3.09 -4.29 -11.90
N MET A 102 2.42 -3.35 -12.57
CA MET A 102 1.32 -2.56 -11.97
C MET A 102 0.13 -3.44 -11.55
N PHE A 103 -0.23 -4.42 -12.38
CA PHE A 103 -1.30 -5.37 -12.06
C PHE A 103 -0.94 -6.23 -10.84
N LEU A 104 0.30 -6.76 -10.78
CA LEU A 104 0.81 -7.49 -9.63
C LEU A 104 0.86 -6.62 -8.36
N TRP A 105 1.17 -5.34 -8.50
CA TRP A 105 1.06 -4.40 -7.39
C TRP A 105 -0.38 -4.32 -6.87
N SER A 106 -1.40 -4.23 -7.72
CA SER A 106 -2.79 -4.18 -7.24
C SER A 106 -3.18 -5.42 -6.41
N LEU A 107 -2.61 -6.59 -6.72
CA LEU A 107 -2.78 -7.79 -5.91
C LEU A 107 -2.02 -7.67 -4.60
N LEU A 108 -0.77 -7.19 -4.65
CA LEU A 108 0.05 -7.02 -3.46
C LEU A 108 -0.54 -5.99 -2.49
N GLU A 109 -1.07 -4.89 -3.00
CA GLU A 109 -1.87 -3.90 -2.27
C GLU A 109 -2.97 -4.61 -1.47
N TYR A 110 -3.81 -5.39 -2.15
CA TYR A 110 -4.90 -6.13 -1.53
C TYR A 110 -4.39 -7.10 -0.44
N LEU A 111 -3.32 -7.85 -0.72
CA LEU A 111 -2.76 -8.82 0.22
C LEU A 111 -2.13 -8.16 1.44
N ILE A 112 -1.36 -7.09 1.25
CA ILE A 112 -0.76 -6.32 2.35
C ILE A 112 -1.88 -5.67 3.17
N HIS A 113 -2.85 -5.04 2.52
CA HIS A 113 -3.93 -4.37 3.22
C HIS A 113 -4.73 -5.36 4.06
N ARG A 114 -5.09 -6.52 3.50
CA ARG A 114 -5.87 -7.54 4.22
C ARG A 114 -5.09 -8.27 5.31
N PHE A 115 -3.89 -8.76 5.00
CA PHE A 115 -3.20 -9.73 5.87
C PHE A 115 -2.12 -9.11 6.76
N VAL A 116 -1.61 -7.92 6.40
CA VAL A 116 -0.58 -7.23 7.19
C VAL A 116 -1.18 -6.03 7.91
N PHE A 117 -1.88 -5.16 7.18
CA PHE A 117 -2.46 -3.93 7.73
C PHE A 117 -3.73 -4.15 8.54
N HIS A 118 -4.44 -5.26 8.29
CA HIS A 118 -5.59 -5.73 9.08
C HIS A 118 -5.29 -7.04 9.82
N MET A 119 -4.01 -7.31 10.11
CA MET A 119 -3.67 -8.44 10.98
C MET A 119 -4.26 -8.23 12.37
N LYS A 120 -4.72 -9.31 13.01
CA LYS A 120 -5.10 -9.29 14.43
C LYS A 120 -3.92 -9.77 15.27
N PRO A 121 -3.09 -8.87 15.84
CA PRO A 121 -1.95 -9.29 16.64
C PRO A 121 -2.43 -10.02 17.92
N PRO A 122 -1.70 -11.05 18.42
CA PRO A 122 -2.04 -11.68 19.69
C PRO A 122 -2.01 -10.65 20.82
N ALA A 123 -3.04 -10.66 21.66
CA ALA A 123 -3.19 -9.73 22.78
C ALA A 123 -2.02 -9.78 23.79
N SER A 124 -1.32 -10.91 23.86
CA SER A 124 -0.15 -11.09 24.72
C SER A 124 1.14 -10.51 24.13
N ASN A 125 1.16 -10.11 22.84
CA ASN A 125 2.36 -9.66 22.15
C ASN A 125 2.40 -8.12 22.00
N TYR A 126 2.99 -7.47 23.00
CA TYR A 126 3.22 -6.02 23.03
C TYR A 126 3.84 -5.47 21.75
N TYR A 127 4.89 -6.12 21.23
CA TYR A 127 5.65 -5.62 20.09
C TYR A 127 4.89 -5.75 18.78
N LEU A 128 4.12 -6.83 18.60
CA LEU A 128 3.33 -6.99 17.38
C LEU A 128 2.13 -6.03 17.35
N ILE A 129 1.51 -5.76 18.49
CA ILE A 129 0.50 -4.70 18.62
C ILE A 129 1.08 -3.34 18.25
N THR A 130 2.27 -3.03 18.78
CA THR A 130 2.97 -1.77 18.49
C THR A 130 3.35 -1.65 17.01
N LEU A 131 3.82 -2.74 16.40
CA LEU A 131 4.16 -2.80 14.98
C LEU A 131 2.91 -2.61 14.10
N HIS A 132 1.80 -3.30 14.39
CA HIS A 132 0.54 -3.12 13.68
C HIS A 132 0.06 -1.66 13.74
N PHE A 133 0.17 -1.03 14.91
CA PHE A 133 -0.17 0.38 15.06
C PHE A 133 0.67 1.28 14.16
N LEU A 134 1.98 1.04 14.07
CA LEU A 134 2.86 1.78 13.16
C LEU A 134 2.52 1.58 11.69
N LEU A 135 2.22 0.35 11.29
CA LEU A 135 1.99 0.02 9.88
C LEU A 135 0.66 0.58 9.36
N HIS A 136 -0.42 0.46 10.13
CA HIS A 136 -1.75 0.85 9.67
C HIS A 136 -2.73 1.26 10.77
N GLY A 137 -2.58 0.73 11.98
CA GLY A 137 -3.52 1.03 13.07
C GLY A 137 -3.60 2.52 13.42
N GLN A 138 -2.50 3.26 13.29
CA GLN A 138 -2.49 4.71 13.48
C GLN A 138 -3.38 5.45 12.48
N HIS A 139 -3.47 4.94 11.25
CA HIS A 139 -4.27 5.51 10.18
C HIS A 139 -5.76 5.21 10.40
N HIS A 140 -6.13 3.99 10.80
CA HIS A 140 -7.51 3.71 11.24
C HIS A 140 -7.91 4.52 12.46
N LYS A 141 -6.97 4.73 13.39
CA LYS A 141 -7.25 5.48 14.60
C LYS A 141 -7.44 6.97 14.32
N SER A 142 -6.63 7.56 13.45
CA SER A 142 -6.74 8.96 13.04
C SER A 142 -6.72 9.09 11.50
N PRO A 143 -7.85 8.79 10.83
CA PRO A 143 -7.91 8.73 9.37
C PRO A 143 -7.79 10.10 8.70
N PHE A 144 -7.91 11.19 9.47
CA PHE A 144 -7.79 12.57 9.01
C PHE A 144 -6.49 13.27 9.46
N ASP A 145 -5.50 12.52 9.96
CA ASP A 145 -4.13 13.03 10.10
C ASP A 145 -3.38 12.93 8.77
N SER A 146 -3.29 14.07 8.06
CA SER A 146 -2.69 14.14 6.71
C SER A 146 -1.22 13.77 6.66
N SER A 147 -0.54 13.77 7.81
CA SER A 147 0.88 13.45 7.92
C SER A 147 1.17 11.98 8.23
N ARG A 148 0.12 11.17 8.48
CA ARG A 148 0.19 9.77 8.95
C ARG A 148 -0.57 8.80 8.05
N LEU A 149 -0.85 9.20 6.81
CA LEU A 149 -1.59 8.39 5.85
C LEU A 149 -0.67 7.63 4.89
N VAL A 150 0.20 8.35 4.20
CA VAL A 150 1.08 7.75 3.17
C VAL A 150 2.24 7.01 3.81
N PHE A 151 2.75 5.98 3.13
CA PHE A 151 3.81 5.15 3.70
C PHE A 151 5.17 5.88 3.63
N PRO A 152 5.89 6.06 4.75
CA PRO A 152 7.14 6.82 4.74
C PRO A 152 8.22 6.20 3.83
N PRO A 153 8.99 6.98 3.05
CA PRO A 153 9.92 6.41 2.06
C PRO A 153 11.01 5.49 2.62
N VAL A 154 11.51 5.77 3.83
CA VAL A 154 12.57 4.94 4.44
C VAL A 154 12.08 3.51 4.71
N PRO A 155 11.01 3.26 5.49
CA PRO A 155 10.47 1.90 5.62
C PRO A 155 9.95 1.35 4.29
N ALA A 156 9.37 2.17 3.41
CA ALA A 156 8.95 1.74 2.07
C ALA A 156 10.13 1.14 1.26
N SER A 157 11.32 1.75 1.33
CA SER A 157 12.51 1.28 0.61
C SER A 157 12.95 -0.12 1.03
N LEU A 158 12.77 -0.50 2.30
CA LEU A 158 13.07 -1.84 2.79
C LEU A 158 12.12 -2.88 2.20
N VAL A 159 10.81 -2.56 2.18
CA VAL A 159 9.79 -3.41 1.57
C VAL A 159 10.04 -3.56 0.07
N MET A 160 10.36 -2.46 -0.62
CA MET A 160 10.70 -2.47 -2.05
C MET A 160 11.96 -3.28 -2.34
N ALA A 161 13.02 -3.15 -1.54
CA ALA A 161 14.25 -3.92 -1.69
C ALA A 161 14.00 -5.42 -1.53
N PHE A 162 13.13 -5.81 -0.60
CA PHE A 162 12.71 -7.20 -0.41
C PHE A 162 12.02 -7.76 -1.67
N PHE A 163 11.00 -7.07 -2.20
CA PHE A 163 10.31 -7.52 -3.42
C PHE A 163 11.19 -7.45 -4.67
N TYR A 164 12.07 -6.45 -4.78
CA TYR A 164 13.07 -6.38 -5.84
C TYR A 164 13.97 -7.63 -5.81
N GLY A 165 14.49 -8.01 -4.63
CA GLY A 165 15.29 -9.21 -4.45
C GLY A 165 14.57 -10.48 -4.91
N ILE A 166 13.30 -10.65 -4.54
CA ILE A 166 12.49 -11.79 -5.00
C ILE A 166 12.39 -11.82 -6.53
N LEU A 167 12.08 -10.69 -7.16
CA LEU A 167 11.96 -10.61 -8.61
C LEU A 167 13.28 -10.92 -9.32
N GLN A 168 14.41 -10.49 -8.77
CA GLN A 168 15.75 -10.78 -9.32
C GLN A 168 16.15 -12.26 -9.15
N LEU A 169 15.63 -12.95 -8.14
CA LEU A 169 15.84 -14.39 -7.96
C LEU A 169 14.97 -15.23 -8.91
N MET A 170 13.77 -14.74 -9.24
CA MET A 170 12.79 -15.48 -10.04
C MET A 170 12.91 -15.23 -11.56
N LEU A 171 13.38 -14.05 -11.97
CA LEU A 171 13.35 -13.60 -13.35
C LEU A 171 14.75 -13.18 -13.84
N PRO A 172 15.02 -13.27 -15.17
CA PRO A 172 16.18 -12.62 -15.75
C PRO A 172 16.28 -11.15 -15.34
N GLN A 173 17.49 -10.67 -15.08
CA GLN A 173 17.74 -9.41 -14.37
C GLN A 173 16.90 -8.22 -14.86
N VAL A 174 16.91 -7.97 -16.18
CA VAL A 174 16.16 -6.85 -16.78
C VAL A 174 14.64 -7.06 -16.76
N LEU A 175 14.16 -8.30 -16.81
CA LEU A 175 12.73 -8.61 -16.70
C LEU A 175 12.26 -8.41 -15.27
N GLY A 176 13.03 -8.89 -14.29
CA GLY A 176 12.78 -8.62 -12.88
C GLY A 176 12.75 -7.13 -12.58
N LEU A 177 13.68 -6.36 -13.15
CA LEU A 177 13.70 -4.90 -13.01
C LEU A 177 12.50 -4.23 -13.68
N SER A 178 12.08 -4.71 -14.86
CA SER A 178 10.93 -4.19 -15.60
C SER A 178 9.60 -4.44 -14.89
N VAL A 179 9.43 -5.62 -14.29
CA VAL A 179 8.26 -5.93 -13.43
C VAL A 179 8.31 -5.07 -12.17
N PHE A 180 9.48 -4.97 -11.52
CA PHE A 180 9.66 -4.18 -10.31
C PHE A 180 9.29 -2.72 -10.52
N VAL A 181 9.78 -2.08 -11.59
CA VAL A 181 9.51 -0.65 -11.84
C VAL A 181 8.03 -0.40 -12.16
N GLY A 182 7.37 -1.34 -12.84
CA GLY A 182 5.91 -1.32 -13.01
C GLY A 182 5.17 -1.42 -11.66
N GLY A 183 5.60 -2.34 -10.79
CA GLY A 183 5.05 -2.47 -9.44
C GLY A 183 5.28 -1.24 -8.57
N LEU A 184 6.46 -0.63 -8.65
CA LEU A 184 6.80 0.62 -7.96
C LEU A 184 5.92 1.79 -8.42
N CYS A 185 5.64 1.88 -9.73
CA CYS A 185 4.68 2.85 -10.26
C CYS A 185 3.28 2.59 -9.72
N GLY A 186 2.86 1.32 -9.67
CA GLY A 186 1.61 0.89 -9.02
C GLY A 186 1.52 1.37 -7.57
N TYR A 187 2.59 1.20 -6.78
CA TYR A 187 2.67 1.70 -5.40
C TYR A 187 2.48 3.21 -5.29
N VAL A 188 3.18 3.99 -6.14
CA VAL A 188 3.02 5.46 -6.12
C VAL A 188 1.58 5.84 -6.43
N ILE A 189 0.95 5.22 -7.43
CA ILE A 189 -0.44 5.48 -7.78
C ILE A 189 -1.37 5.10 -6.64
N TYR A 190 -1.17 3.93 -6.01
CA TYR A 190 -1.92 3.50 -4.84
C TYR A 190 -1.86 4.53 -3.71
N ASP A 191 -0.68 4.98 -3.31
CA ASP A 191 -0.52 5.86 -2.15
C ASP A 191 -1.12 7.25 -2.44
N MET A 192 -0.98 7.75 -3.67
CA MET A 192 -1.61 9.00 -4.12
C MET A 192 -3.13 8.89 -4.20
N MET A 193 -3.65 7.76 -4.71
CA MET A 193 -5.08 7.49 -4.72
C MET A 193 -5.60 7.43 -3.28
N HIS A 194 -4.96 6.65 -2.40
CA HIS A 194 -5.34 6.51 -1.00
C HIS A 194 -5.45 7.88 -0.32
N TYR A 195 -4.41 8.71 -0.45
CA TYR A 195 -4.44 10.07 0.08
C TYR A 195 -5.58 10.90 -0.51
N TYR A 196 -5.78 10.84 -1.83
CA TYR A 196 -6.86 11.55 -2.51
C TYR A 196 -8.26 11.06 -2.10
N LEU A 197 -8.45 9.79 -1.76
CA LEU A 197 -9.73 9.28 -1.25
C LEU A 197 -10.06 9.91 0.11
N HIS A 198 -9.08 10.14 0.99
CA HIS A 198 -9.30 10.84 2.25
C HIS A 198 -9.53 12.34 2.06
N TYR A 199 -8.61 13.04 1.38
CA TYR A 199 -8.58 14.51 1.36
C TYR A 199 -9.15 15.16 0.10
N GLY A 200 -9.26 14.41 -0.99
CA GLY A 200 -9.79 14.90 -2.26
C GLY A 200 -11.31 14.98 -2.27
N SER A 201 -11.84 15.71 -3.27
CA SER A 201 -13.28 15.84 -3.53
C SER A 201 -13.61 15.34 -4.94
N PRO A 202 -13.56 14.02 -5.19
CA PRO A 202 -13.93 13.46 -6.49
C PRO A 202 -15.37 13.82 -6.86
N LYS A 203 -15.62 14.14 -8.13
CA LYS A 203 -16.95 14.52 -8.61
C LYS A 203 -17.93 13.34 -8.48
N LYS A 204 -19.14 13.60 -8.01
CA LYS A 204 -20.23 12.59 -7.91
C LYS A 204 -20.41 11.87 -9.27
N GLY A 205 -20.64 10.56 -9.21
CA GLY A 205 -20.80 9.70 -10.39
C GLY A 205 -19.49 9.25 -11.06
N THR A 206 -18.33 9.73 -10.61
CA THR A 206 -17.03 9.22 -11.10
C THR A 206 -16.61 7.95 -10.37
N TYR A 207 -15.74 7.17 -11.00
CA TYR A 207 -15.13 5.98 -10.38
C TYR A 207 -14.44 6.31 -9.04
N LEU A 208 -13.67 7.40 -8.97
CA LEU A 208 -12.99 7.84 -7.74
C LEU A 208 -13.97 8.24 -6.64
N TYR A 209 -15.16 8.76 -6.99
CA TYR A 209 -16.19 9.01 -5.99
C TYR A 209 -16.73 7.71 -5.40
N GLY A 210 -16.96 6.71 -6.24
CA GLY A 210 -17.33 5.36 -5.80
C GLY A 210 -16.26 4.73 -4.91
N LEU A 211 -14.98 4.86 -5.27
CA LEU A 211 -13.87 4.38 -4.44
C LEU A 211 -13.77 5.15 -3.11
N LYS A 212 -13.96 6.46 -3.11
CA LYS A 212 -13.96 7.26 -1.87
C LYS A 212 -15.06 6.79 -0.92
N ALA A 213 -16.28 6.64 -1.41
CA ALA A 213 -17.40 6.15 -0.59
C ALA A 213 -17.11 4.75 -0.05
N TYR A 214 -16.57 3.85 -0.88
CA TYR A 214 -16.20 2.49 -0.49
C TYR A 214 -15.12 2.45 0.59
N HIS A 215 -14.06 3.25 0.43
CA HIS A 215 -12.96 3.33 1.39
C HIS A 215 -13.37 3.98 2.72
N VAL A 216 -14.25 4.99 2.67
CA VAL A 216 -14.85 5.55 3.89
C VAL A 216 -15.65 4.47 4.62
N LYS A 217 -16.49 3.69 3.93
CA LYS A 217 -17.21 2.56 4.54
C LYS A 217 -16.27 1.53 5.16
N HIS A 218 -15.13 1.24 4.52
CA HIS A 218 -14.09 0.39 5.10
C HIS A 218 -13.62 0.91 6.47
N HIS A 219 -13.33 2.22 6.60
CA HIS A 219 -12.88 2.79 7.87
C HIS A 219 -13.94 2.78 8.99
N PHE A 220 -15.19 3.10 8.65
CA PHE A 220 -16.21 3.44 9.65
C PHE A 220 -17.27 2.35 9.89
N GLU A 221 -17.49 1.45 8.93
CA GLU A 221 -18.60 0.48 8.99
C GLU A 221 -18.12 -0.97 8.80
N HIS A 222 -17.20 -1.20 7.85
CA HIS A 222 -16.90 -2.53 7.32
C HIS A 222 -15.39 -2.82 7.26
N GLN A 223 -14.69 -2.71 8.39
CA GLN A 223 -13.23 -2.85 8.47
C GLN A 223 -12.68 -4.22 8.06
N LYS A 224 -13.53 -5.26 8.05
CA LYS A 224 -13.17 -6.61 7.61
C LYS A 224 -13.47 -6.88 6.12
N SER A 225 -13.84 -5.85 5.37
CA SER A 225 -14.16 -5.88 3.94
C SER A 225 -13.58 -4.62 3.27
N GLY A 226 -13.52 -4.58 1.95
CA GLY A 226 -13.07 -3.42 1.19
C GLY A 226 -11.57 -3.15 1.31
N PHE A 227 -10.76 -4.20 1.12
CA PHE A 227 -9.31 -4.08 1.20
C PHE A 227 -8.69 -3.48 -0.07
N GLY A 228 -9.43 -3.44 -1.19
CA GLY A 228 -8.98 -2.77 -2.41
C GLY A 228 -9.12 -1.24 -2.31
N ILE A 229 -8.01 -0.51 -2.41
CA ILE A 229 -7.98 0.96 -2.36
C ILE A 229 -7.96 1.55 -3.78
N SER A 230 -7.04 1.08 -4.62
CA SER A 230 -6.92 1.53 -6.02
C SER A 230 -8.01 0.93 -6.90
N THR A 231 -8.48 -0.27 -6.55
CA THR A 231 -9.55 -0.98 -7.25
C THR A 231 -10.24 -1.99 -6.35
N ARG A 232 -11.54 -2.21 -6.55
CA ARG A 232 -12.32 -3.26 -5.87
C ARG A 232 -12.12 -4.65 -6.48
N PHE A 233 -11.34 -4.77 -7.56
CA PHE A 233 -11.21 -6.01 -8.35
C PHE A 233 -10.91 -7.24 -7.49
N TRP A 234 -9.95 -7.16 -6.57
CA TRP A 234 -9.55 -8.29 -5.73
C TRP A 234 -10.54 -8.59 -4.59
N ASP A 235 -11.40 -7.65 -4.20
CA ASP A 235 -12.45 -7.93 -3.23
C ASP A 235 -13.50 -8.94 -3.76
N HIS A 236 -13.71 -9.00 -5.09
CA HIS A 236 -14.66 -9.93 -5.72
C HIS A 236 -14.25 -11.42 -5.57
N PRO A 237 -13.11 -11.89 -6.11
CA PRO A 237 -12.74 -13.30 -6.05
C PRO A 237 -12.50 -13.79 -4.62
N PHE A 238 -12.10 -12.90 -3.72
CA PHE A 238 -11.83 -13.23 -2.33
C PHE A 238 -13.01 -12.98 -1.37
N ARG A 239 -14.17 -12.56 -1.89
CA ARG A 239 -15.42 -12.35 -1.14
C ARG A 239 -15.28 -11.39 0.03
N THR A 240 -14.59 -10.28 -0.21
CA THR A 240 -14.39 -9.19 0.78
C THR A 240 -15.02 -7.89 0.31
N LEU A 241 -15.99 -7.92 -0.60
CA LEU A 241 -16.72 -6.72 -1.02
C LEU A 241 -17.54 -6.14 0.15
N ILE A 242 -17.54 -4.82 0.25
CA ILE A 242 -18.50 -4.11 1.10
C ILE A 242 -19.89 -4.21 0.44
N PRO A 243 -20.93 -4.64 1.16
CA PRO A 243 -22.29 -4.67 0.64
C PRO A 243 -22.71 -3.28 0.12
N GLU A 244 -23.28 -3.24 -1.08
CA GLU A 244 -23.97 -2.04 -1.54
C GLU A 244 -25.29 -1.95 -0.77
N GLU A 245 -25.50 -0.86 -0.04
CA GLU A 245 -26.82 -0.59 0.55
C GLU A 245 -27.78 -0.31 -0.61
N THR A 246 -28.57 -1.32 -0.96
CA THR A 246 -29.79 -1.12 -1.71
C THR A 246 -30.75 -0.39 -0.79
N PHE A 247 -30.77 0.94 -0.86
CA PHE A 247 -31.97 1.67 -0.50
C PHE A 247 -33.03 1.26 -1.53
N GLU A 248 -33.77 0.19 -1.23
CA GLU A 248 -35.06 -0.01 -1.86
C GLU A 248 -35.83 1.27 -1.61
N LYS A 249 -36.13 2.02 -2.68
CA LYS A 249 -37.14 3.04 -2.60
C LYS A 249 -38.43 2.29 -2.30
N GLU A 250 -38.91 2.39 -1.07
CA GLU A 250 -40.32 2.13 -0.80
C GLU A 250 -41.10 3.15 -1.65
N ASP A 251 -41.65 2.66 -2.76
CA ASP A 251 -42.62 3.37 -3.60
C ASP A 251 -43.98 3.48 -2.89
#